data_AF-A0A1Y3YLK1-F1
#
_entry.id   AF-A0A1Y3YLK1-F1
#
_cell.length_a   1.000
_cell.length_b   1.000
_cell.length_c   1.000
_cell.angle_alpha   90.00
_cell.angle_beta   90.00
_cell.angle_gamma   90.00
#
_symmetry.space_group_name_H-M   'P 1'
#
loop_
_entity.id
_entity.type
_entity.pdbx_description
1 polymer ?
#
loop_
_entity_poly.entity_id
_entity_poly.type
_entity_poly.pdbx_seq_one_letter_code
_entity_poly.pdbx_strand_id
1 'polypeptide(L)'
;MVKKLEKHKTLTGRKKAVKANPKIAALQVELLHVDSEIEKLVDSLTGANNVLLSYVNVKIAELDGRKQELVKQIAELTVGAISPEQVNQISGYLDTWDNVSFDDKRRVVDLMITTVAATSDSLNITWKI
;
A
#
# COMPACT_ATOMS: atom_id res chain seq x y z
N MET A 1 44.94 -13.02 -21.95
CA MET A 1 44.14 -13.88 -21.06
C MET A 1 43.36 -12.98 -20.11
N VAL A 2 42.04 -12.90 -20.28
CA VAL A 2 41.16 -11.91 -19.64
C VAL A 2 40.76 -12.41 -18.25
N LYS A 3 40.87 -11.54 -17.24
CA LYS A 3 40.54 -11.81 -15.83
C LYS A 3 39.08 -12.27 -15.72
N LYS A 4 38.89 -13.46 -15.14
CA LYS A 4 37.57 -14.04 -14.82
C LYS A 4 36.86 -13.12 -13.83
N LEU A 5 35.74 -12.55 -14.26
CA LEU A 5 34.84 -11.79 -13.41
C LEU A 5 34.29 -12.70 -12.30
N GLU A 6 34.44 -12.22 -11.08
CA GLU A 6 33.85 -12.73 -9.87
C GLU A 6 32.37 -13.06 -10.08
N LYS A 7 31.98 -14.23 -9.56
CA LYS A 7 30.65 -14.80 -9.68
C LYS A 7 29.63 -13.83 -9.07
N HIS A 8 28.94 -13.06 -9.91
CA HIS A 8 27.74 -12.34 -9.49
C HIS A 8 26.81 -13.35 -8.82
N LYS A 9 26.46 -13.02 -7.57
CA LYS A 9 25.61 -13.80 -6.68
C LYS A 9 24.20 -13.80 -7.27
N THR A 10 23.96 -14.65 -8.27
CA THR A 10 22.63 -14.84 -8.86
C THR A 10 21.71 -15.26 -7.73
N LEU A 11 20.75 -14.41 -7.39
CA LEU A 11 19.76 -14.69 -6.36
C LEU A 11 18.92 -15.89 -6.80
N THR A 12 19.35 -17.09 -6.43
CA THR A 12 18.50 -18.29 -6.39
C THR A 12 17.48 -18.09 -5.27
N GLY A 13 16.39 -17.40 -5.61
CA GLY A 13 15.26 -17.13 -4.73
C GLY A 13 13.98 -17.17 -5.54
N ARG A 14 13.61 -18.36 -6.01
CA ARG A 14 12.32 -18.63 -6.64
C ARG A 14 11.19 -18.11 -5.74
N LYS A 15 10.41 -17.16 -6.27
CA LYS A 15 8.99 -16.91 -5.96
C LYS A 15 8.56 -17.21 -4.51
N LYS A 16 8.74 -16.26 -3.60
CA LYS A 16 7.66 -15.97 -2.65
C LYS A 16 7.00 -14.73 -3.17
N ALA A 17 5.90 -14.92 -3.92
CA ALA A 17 4.90 -13.87 -4.04
C ALA A 17 4.72 -13.32 -2.62
N VAL A 18 4.82 -12.00 -2.45
CA VAL A 18 4.44 -11.32 -1.22
C VAL A 18 3.09 -11.93 -0.84
N LYS A 19 3.09 -12.84 0.13
CA LYS A 19 1.89 -13.58 0.52
C LYS A 19 0.97 -12.48 0.99
N ALA A 20 -0.06 -12.16 0.19
CA ALA A 20 -1.07 -11.19 0.56
C ALA A 20 -1.48 -11.52 1.99
N ASN A 21 -1.18 -10.62 2.92
CA ASN A 21 -1.36 -10.90 4.33
C ASN A 21 -2.88 -11.12 4.51
N PRO A 22 -3.33 -12.34 4.87
CA PRO A 22 -4.76 -12.64 4.95
C PRO A 22 -5.47 -11.74 5.97
N LYS A 23 -4.73 -11.17 6.94
CA LYS A 23 -5.24 -10.17 7.87
C LYS A 23 -5.48 -8.81 7.20
N ILE A 24 -4.59 -8.38 6.29
CA ILE A 24 -4.79 -7.14 5.52
C ILE A 24 -6.00 -7.29 4.59
N ALA A 25 -6.16 -8.43 3.94
CA ALA A 25 -7.32 -8.71 3.09
C ALA A 25 -8.64 -8.70 3.89
N ALA A 26 -8.65 -9.30 5.08
CA ALA A 26 -9.81 -9.26 5.97
C ALA A 26 -10.17 -7.83 6.42
N LEU A 27 -9.17 -7.03 6.82
CA LEU A 27 -9.36 -5.63 7.22
C LEU A 27 -9.85 -4.76 6.05
N GLN A 28 -9.39 -5.03 4.82
CA GLN A 28 -9.88 -4.35 3.61
C GLN A 28 -11.34 -4.67 3.30
N VAL A 29 -11.78 -5.92 3.51
CA VAL A 29 -13.20 -6.29 3.36
C VAL A 29 -14.04 -5.60 4.43
N GLU A 30 -13.57 -5.51 5.67
CA GLU A 30 -14.25 -4.79 6.74
C GLU A 30 -14.36 -3.29 6.45
N LEU A 31 -13.29 -2.68 5.91
CA LEU A 31 -13.28 -1.28 5.50
C LEU A 31 -14.34 -0.99 4.43
N LEU A 32 -14.44 -1.83 3.39
CA LEU A 32 -15.46 -1.72 2.35
C LEU A 32 -16.88 -1.86 2.92
N HIS A 33 -17.06 -2.70 3.93
CA HIS A 33 -18.35 -2.85 4.59
C HIS A 33 -18.76 -1.57 5.33
N VAL A 34 -17.84 -0.99 6.11
CA VAL A 34 -18.06 0.28 6.82
C VAL A 34 -18.36 1.42 5.84
N ASP A 35 -17.63 1.51 4.73
CA ASP A 35 -17.89 2.52 3.69
C ASP A 35 -19.30 2.37 3.09
N SER A 36 -19.73 1.13 2.81
CA SER A 36 -21.09 0.88 2.31
C SER A 36 -22.20 1.20 3.32
N GLU A 37 -21.90 1.10 4.61
CA GLU A 37 -22.85 1.41 5.68
C GLU A 37 -23.00 2.93 5.85
N ILE A 38 -21.89 3.67 5.74
CA ILE A 38 -21.89 5.14 5.70
C ILE A 38 -22.69 5.63 4.49
N GLU A 39 -22.46 5.06 3.29
CA GLU A 39 -23.17 5.46 2.07
C GLU A 39 -24.69 5.27 2.20
N LYS A 40 -25.14 4.12 2.72
CA LYS A 40 -26.58 3.87 2.99
C LYS A 40 -27.17 4.83 4.01
N LEU A 41 -26.42 5.15 5.07
CA LEU A 41 -26.86 6.10 6.08
C LEU A 41 -26.96 7.50 5.50
N VAL A 42 -26.01 7.93 4.68
CA VAL A 42 -26.03 9.21 3.96
C VAL A 42 -27.21 9.26 2.99
N ASP A 43 -27.45 8.22 2.20
CA ASP A 43 -28.59 8.14 1.28
C ASP A 43 -29.93 8.23 2.02
N SER A 44 -30.00 7.65 3.22
CA SER A 44 -31.20 7.72 4.07
C SER A 44 -31.48 9.12 4.63
N LEU A 45 -30.48 10.03 4.64
CA LEU A 45 -30.66 11.41 5.08
C LEU A 45 -31.41 12.27 4.05
N THR A 46 -31.39 11.87 2.77
CA THR A 46 -32.12 12.53 1.69
C THR A 46 -33.64 12.34 1.87
N GLY A 47 -34.27 13.24 2.64
CA GLY A 47 -35.70 13.22 2.93
C GLY A 47 -36.07 12.86 4.38
N ALA A 48 -35.08 12.72 5.29
CA ALA A 48 -35.32 12.38 6.69
C ALA A 48 -35.69 13.58 7.58
N ASN A 49 -36.51 13.33 8.61
CA ASN A 49 -36.93 14.33 9.60
C ASN A 49 -35.76 14.74 10.55
N ASN A 50 -35.76 15.95 11.11
CA ASN A 50 -34.66 16.54 11.89
C ASN A 50 -34.16 15.68 13.08
N VAL A 51 -35.02 14.87 13.69
CA VAL A 51 -34.63 13.96 14.78
C VAL A 51 -33.81 12.77 14.26
N LEU A 52 -34.19 12.23 13.08
CA LEU A 52 -33.46 11.15 12.41
C LEU A 52 -32.08 11.62 11.93
N LEU A 53 -31.98 12.87 11.47
CA LEU A 53 -30.72 13.52 11.11
C LEU A 53 -29.71 13.51 12.26
N SER A 54 -30.13 13.84 13.49
CA SER A 54 -29.23 13.86 14.65
C SER A 54 -28.69 12.47 15.01
N TYR A 55 -29.55 11.44 14.94
CA TYR A 55 -29.18 10.06 15.22
C TYR A 55 -28.22 9.50 14.15
N VAL A 56 -28.53 9.75 12.87
CA VAL A 56 -27.71 9.30 11.76
C VAL A 56 -26.34 9.98 11.77
N ASN A 57 -26.25 11.27 12.10
CA ASN A 57 -24.98 11.97 12.23
C ASN A 57 -24.08 11.38 13.32
N VAL A 58 -24.65 11.00 14.48
CA VAL A 58 -23.88 10.30 15.54
C VAL A 58 -23.40 8.94 15.05
N LYS A 59 -24.24 8.20 14.30
CA LYS A 59 -23.87 6.90 13.76
C LYS A 59 -22.78 6.99 12.68
N ILE A 60 -22.84 8.01 11.82
CA ILE A 60 -21.79 8.29 10.83
C ILE A 60 -20.47 8.62 11.53
N ALA A 61 -20.49 9.45 12.57
CA ALA A 61 -19.27 9.77 13.34
C ALA A 61 -18.63 8.54 14.01
N GLU A 62 -19.44 7.61 14.52
CA GLU A 62 -18.96 6.33 15.07
C GLU A 62 -18.31 5.46 13.97
N LEU A 63 -18.96 5.35 12.80
CA LEU A 63 -18.44 4.60 11.66
C LEU A 63 -17.16 5.21 11.08
N ASP A 64 -17.08 6.54 11.00
CA ASP A 64 -15.87 7.27 10.60
C ASP A 64 -14.71 7.01 11.57
N GLY A 65 -14.98 6.97 12.88
CA GLY A 65 -13.98 6.58 13.88
C GLY A 65 -13.47 5.16 13.67
N ARG A 66 -14.36 4.20 13.41
CA ARG A 66 -13.99 2.81 13.10
C ARG A 66 -13.20 2.70 11.79
N LYS A 67 -13.58 3.46 10.77
CA LYS A 67 -12.87 3.54 9.48
C LYS A 67 -11.42 4.00 9.68
N GLN A 68 -11.20 5.05 10.45
CA GLN A 68 -9.85 5.56 10.73
C GLN A 68 -8.98 4.51 11.45
N GLU A 69 -9.55 3.78 12.41
CA GLU A 69 -8.85 2.71 13.12
C GLU A 69 -8.48 1.54 12.20
N LEU A 70 -9.39 1.11 11.31
CA LEU A 70 -9.11 0.07 10.32
C LEU A 70 -7.99 0.50 9.36
N VAL A 71 -8.03 1.74 8.87
CA VAL A 71 -6.97 2.29 8.01
C VAL A 71 -5.63 2.31 8.72
N LYS A 72 -5.61 2.69 10.01
CA LYS A 72 -4.39 2.68 10.83
C LYS A 72 -3.83 1.27 11.01
N GLN A 73 -4.67 0.28 11.31
CA GLN A 73 -4.23 -1.11 11.44
C GLN A 73 -3.72 -1.69 10.11
N ILE A 74 -4.34 -1.34 8.98
CA ILE A 74 -3.84 -1.70 7.65
C ILE A 74 -2.48 -1.06 7.41
N ALA A 75 -2.31 0.22 7.75
CA ALA A 75 -1.05 0.94 7.61
C ALA A 75 0.05 0.32 8.49
N GLU A 76 -0.19 0.02 9.77
CA GLU A 76 0.77 -0.61 10.67
C GLU A 76 1.21 -2.00 10.16
N LEU A 77 0.26 -2.81 9.68
CA LEU A 77 0.56 -4.13 9.10
C LEU A 77 1.27 -4.04 7.74
N THR A 78 1.16 -2.91 7.04
CA THR A 78 1.83 -2.63 5.77
C THR A 78 3.23 -2.03 5.97
N VAL A 79 3.40 -1.13 6.95
CA VAL A 79 4.69 -0.54 7.34
C VAL A 79 5.61 -1.60 7.95
N GLY A 80 5.06 -2.58 8.67
CA GLY A 80 5.80 -3.77 9.11
C GLY A 80 6.25 -4.72 7.98
N ALA A 81 5.90 -4.45 6.72
CA ALA A 81 6.28 -5.27 5.57
C ALA A 81 7.54 -4.80 4.84
N ILE A 82 8.08 -3.61 5.12
CA ILE A 82 9.39 -3.18 4.61
C ILE A 82 10.44 -3.51 5.67
N SER A 83 11.09 -4.66 5.51
CA SER A 83 12.18 -5.07 6.39
C SER A 83 13.34 -4.06 6.28
N PRO A 84 14.07 -3.74 7.38
CA PRO A 84 15.33 -3.00 7.32
C PRO A 84 16.33 -3.59 6.30
N GLU A 85 16.23 -4.89 6.04
CA GLU A 85 17.00 -5.60 5.01
C GLU A 85 16.62 -5.16 3.59
N GLN A 86 15.35 -4.83 3.33
CA GLN A 86 14.90 -4.27 2.04
C GLN A 86 15.36 -2.82 1.88
N VAL A 87 15.36 -2.02 2.94
CA VAL A 87 15.91 -0.65 2.93
C VAL A 87 17.40 -0.68 2.64
N ASN A 88 18.15 -1.58 3.27
CA ASN A 88 19.59 -1.77 3.02
C ASN A 88 19.89 -2.34 1.63
N GLN A 89 19.01 -3.19 1.07
CA GLN A 89 19.14 -3.62 -0.32
C GLN A 89 18.92 -2.47 -1.29
N ILE A 90 17.89 -1.64 -1.06
CA ILE A 90 17.61 -0.46 -1.89
C ILE A 90 18.79 0.51 -1.88
N SER A 91 19.35 0.82 -0.70
CA SER A 91 20.47 1.77 -0.59
C SER A 91 21.72 1.30 -1.34
N GLY A 92 22.10 0.02 -1.25
CA GLY A 92 23.24 -0.52 -1.98
C GLY A 92 23.11 -0.48 -3.51
N TYR A 93 21.89 -0.54 -4.05
CA TYR A 93 21.65 -0.42 -5.49
C TYR A 93 21.55 1.03 -5.97
N LEU A 94 21.16 1.98 -5.11
CA LEU A 94 21.15 3.40 -5.45
C LEU A 94 22.58 3.94 -5.67
N ASP A 95 23.54 3.51 -4.85
CA ASP A 95 24.95 3.92 -4.97
C ASP A 95 25.63 3.43 -6.25
N THR A 96 25.09 2.38 -6.89
CA THR A 96 25.63 1.79 -8.11
C THR A 96 24.67 1.83 -9.29
N TRP A 97 23.62 2.65 -9.21
CA TRP A 97 22.46 2.63 -10.10
C TRP A 97 22.82 2.52 -11.58
N ASP A 98 23.79 3.28 -12.08
CA ASP A 98 24.17 3.26 -13.49
C ASP A 98 24.72 1.91 -13.98
N ASN A 99 25.31 1.12 -13.08
CA ASN A 99 25.90 -0.19 -13.35
C ASN A 99 24.96 -1.36 -13.01
N VAL A 100 23.75 -1.09 -12.51
CA VAL A 100 22.76 -2.11 -12.15
C VAL A 100 21.98 -2.56 -13.39
N SER A 101 21.72 -3.87 -13.47
CA SER A 101 20.96 -4.47 -14.58
C SER A 101 19.53 -3.90 -14.65
N PHE A 102 18.91 -3.91 -15.83
CA PHE A 102 17.54 -3.43 -15.98
C PHE A 102 16.53 -4.17 -15.08
N ASP A 103 16.67 -5.49 -14.95
CA ASP A 103 15.81 -6.30 -14.09
C ASP A 103 15.97 -5.96 -12.60
N ASP A 104 17.18 -5.65 -12.18
CA ASP A 104 17.45 -5.23 -10.79
C ASP A 104 16.94 -3.81 -10.53
N LYS A 105 17.09 -2.88 -11.50
CA LYS A 105 16.47 -1.55 -11.45
C LYS A 105 14.95 -1.65 -11.30
N ARG A 106 14.31 -2.49 -12.12
CA ARG A 106 12.88 -2.75 -12.05
C ARG A 106 12.46 -3.26 -10.66
N ARG A 107 13.23 -4.18 -10.08
CA ARG A 107 12.96 -4.71 -8.74
C ARG A 107 13.08 -3.65 -7.64
N VAL A 108 14.11 -2.79 -7.71
CA VAL A 108 14.25 -1.68 -6.75
C VAL A 108 13.05 -0.74 -6.84
N VAL A 109 12.62 -0.40 -8.05
CA VAL A 109 11.44 0.44 -8.29
C VAL A 109 10.15 -0.24 -7.78
N ASP A 110 9.95 -1.53 -8.05
CA ASP A 110 8.80 -2.31 -7.55
C ASP A 110 8.75 -2.37 -6.01
N LEU A 111 9.92 -2.32 -5.35
CA LEU A 111 10.03 -2.28 -3.90
C LEU A 111 9.78 -0.89 -3.31
N MET A 112 10.06 0.19 -4.06
CA MET A 112 9.94 1.58 -3.60
C MET A 112 8.61 2.24 -3.93
N ILE A 113 7.96 1.86 -5.03
CA ILE A 113 6.76 2.53 -5.55
C ILE A 113 5.52 1.68 -5.29
N THR A 114 4.46 2.32 -4.81
CA THR A 114 3.12 1.72 -4.63
C THR A 114 2.28 1.87 -5.88
N THR A 115 2.24 3.07 -6.46
CA THR A 115 1.38 3.37 -7.62
C THR A 115 1.99 4.49 -8.44
N VAL A 116 1.89 4.36 -9.76
CA VAL A 116 2.23 5.43 -10.71
C VAL A 116 0.96 5.79 -11.45
N ALA A 117 0.50 7.02 -11.27
CA ALA A 117 -0.61 7.59 -12.02
C ALA A 117 -0.05 8.59 -13.03
N ALA A 118 -0.32 8.37 -14.31
CA ALA A 118 0.12 9.25 -15.39
C ALA A 118 -1.08 9.80 -16.15
N THR A 119 -1.08 11.10 -16.38
CA THR A 119 -1.96 11.81 -17.32
C THR A 119 -1.11 12.41 -18.43
N SER A 120 -1.74 13.03 -19.44
CA SER A 120 -1.04 13.70 -20.55
C SER A 120 0.00 14.72 -20.07
N ASP A 121 -0.27 15.38 -18.95
CA ASP A 121 0.49 16.55 -18.50
C ASP A 121 1.12 16.36 -17.10
N SER A 122 0.79 15.28 -16.40
CA SER A 122 1.30 15.06 -15.04
C SER A 122 1.57 13.59 -14.73
N LEU A 123 2.63 13.39 -13.95
CA LEU A 123 3.02 12.10 -13.39
C LEU A 123 2.96 12.22 -11.86
N ASN A 124 2.17 11.36 -11.24
CA ASN A 124 2.09 11.26 -9.79
C ASN A 124 2.59 9.88 -9.36
N ILE A 125 3.57 9.87 -8.46
CA ILE A 125 4.19 8.65 -7.94
C ILE A 125 3.91 8.58 -6.45
N THR A 126 3.22 7.52 -6.04
CA THR A 126 2.99 7.19 -4.63
C THR A 126 4.08 6.23 -4.18
N TRP A 127 4.91 6.68 -3.24
CA TRP A 127 6.01 5.90 -2.68
C TRP A 127 5.54 5.00 -1.52
N LYS A 128 6.28 3.92 -1.24
CA LYS A 128 6.04 3.00 -0.11
C LYS A 128 6.71 3.47 1.19
N ILE A 129 7.49 4.55 1.12
CA ILE A 129 8.37 5.08 2.17
C ILE A 129 7.75 6.35 2.76
#